data_AF-X1N539-F1
#
_entry.id   AF-X1N539-F1
#
_cell.length_a   1.000
_cell.length_b   1.000
_cell.length_c   1.000
_cell.angle_alpha   90.00
_cell.angle_beta   90.00
_cell.angle_gamma   90.00
#
_symmetry.space_group_name_H-M   'P 1'
#
loop_
_entity.id
_entity.type
_entity.pdbx_description
1 polymer ?
#
loop_
_entity_poly.entity_id
_entity_poly.type
_entity_poly.pdbx_seq_one_letter_code
_entity_poly.pdbx_strand_id
1 'polypeptide(L)'
;EQRRLAQSFKEGLAQAIGVPPEYINEEPIQKWIINFTRAFIKPEHIKETIAPPLRLMKIRGQEIGVIIRESIEKIELNQEKTSSPSKPIIDRQQPDQPQPSQEIVRSITPIDQ
;
A
#
# COMPACT_ATOMS: atom_id res chain seq x y z
N GLU A 1 33.53 -7.55 -3.43
CA GLU A 1 32.62 -8.52 -2.78
C GLU A 1 31.17 -8.04 -2.73
N GLN A 2 30.89 -6.88 -2.16
CA GLN A 2 29.53 -6.31 -2.04
C GLN A 2 28.74 -6.22 -3.36
N ARG A 3 29.41 -5.87 -4.47
CA ARG A 3 28.77 -5.87 -5.80
C ARG A 3 28.27 -7.26 -6.23
N ARG A 4 28.99 -8.33 -5.89
CA ARG A 4 28.56 -9.71 -6.18
C ARG A 4 27.38 -10.11 -5.30
N LEU A 5 27.35 -9.68 -4.04
CA LEU A 5 26.21 -9.89 -3.14
C LEU A 5 24.95 -9.18 -3.66
N ALA A 6 25.10 -7.93 -4.12
CA ALA A 6 24.02 -7.18 -4.73
C ALA A 6 23.48 -7.84 -6.00
N GLN A 7 24.37 -8.33 -6.86
CA GLN A 7 23.98 -9.07 -8.05
C GLN A 7 23.22 -10.37 -7.72
N SER A 8 23.71 -11.18 -6.78
CA SER A 8 23.02 -12.41 -6.38
C SER A 8 21.65 -12.15 -5.73
N PHE A 9 21.56 -11.10 -4.91
CA PHE A 9 20.28 -10.67 -4.34
C PHE A 9 19.30 -10.21 -5.42
N LYS A 10 19.78 -9.38 -6.38
CA LYS A 10 18.99 -8.91 -7.53
C LYS A 10 18.40 -10.08 -8.31
N GLU A 11 19.21 -11.10 -8.61
CA GLU A 11 18.75 -12.30 -9.32
C GLU A 11 17.66 -13.05 -8.55
N GLY A 12 17.81 -13.20 -7.24
CA GLY A 12 16.79 -13.84 -6.41
C GLY A 12 15.49 -13.07 -6.38
N LEU A 13 15.57 -11.74 -6.24
CA LEU A 13 14.44 -10.83 -6.23
C LEU A 13 13.66 -10.88 -7.55
N ALA A 14 14.37 -10.79 -8.68
CA ALA A 14 13.77 -10.87 -10.02
C ALA A 14 13.04 -12.19 -10.23
N GLN A 15 13.68 -13.29 -9.85
CA GLN A 15 13.09 -14.62 -9.96
C GLN A 15 11.79 -14.75 -9.17
N ALA A 16 11.74 -14.21 -7.95
CA ALA A 16 10.54 -14.30 -7.11
C ALA A 16 9.41 -13.39 -7.60
N ILE A 17 9.73 -12.19 -8.10
CA ILE A 17 8.73 -11.26 -8.65
C ILE A 17 8.28 -11.70 -10.06
N GLY A 18 9.08 -12.52 -10.76
CA GLY A 18 8.77 -12.99 -12.11
C GLY A 18 9.18 -12.02 -13.22
N VAL A 19 10.19 -11.18 -12.96
CA VAL A 19 10.72 -10.21 -13.93
C VAL A 19 12.18 -10.50 -14.28
N PRO A 20 12.67 -10.04 -15.45
CA PRO A 20 14.08 -10.12 -15.76
C PRO A 20 14.95 -9.31 -14.78
N PRO A 21 16.15 -9.77 -14.39
CA PRO A 21 17.05 -9.05 -13.47
C PRO A 21 17.43 -7.64 -13.93
N GLU A 22 17.45 -7.39 -15.24
CA GLU A 22 17.72 -6.08 -15.85
C GLU A 22 16.62 -5.04 -15.58
N TYR A 23 15.41 -5.47 -15.22
CA TYR A 23 14.32 -4.55 -14.85
C TYR A 23 14.45 -4.04 -13.41
N ILE A 24 15.36 -4.64 -12.64
CA ILE A 24 15.60 -4.24 -11.26
C ILE A 24 16.71 -3.18 -11.21
N ASN A 25 16.39 -2.03 -10.63
CA ASN A 25 17.37 -0.99 -10.38
C ASN A 25 18.40 -1.47 -9.34
N GLU A 26 19.66 -1.62 -9.76
CA GLU A 26 20.75 -2.16 -8.95
C GLU A 26 21.22 -1.16 -7.87
N GLU A 27 21.13 0.14 -8.11
CA GLU A 27 21.67 1.15 -7.20
C GLU A 27 20.96 1.15 -5.83
N PRO A 28 19.61 1.14 -5.74
CA PRO A 28 18.90 0.97 -4.47
C PRO A 28 19.26 -0.32 -3.74
N ILE A 29 19.41 -1.43 -4.47
CA ILE A 29 19.76 -2.74 -3.88
C ILE A 29 21.16 -2.70 -3.29
N GLN A 30 22.12 -2.14 -4.01
CA GLN A 30 23.49 -2.03 -3.54
C GLN A 30 23.57 -1.16 -2.28
N LYS A 31 22.90 0.01 -2.28
CA LYS A 31 22.81 0.88 -1.08
C LYS A 31 22.14 0.16 0.07
N TRP A 32 21.04 -0.54 -0.18
CA TRP A 32 20.31 -1.28 0.84
C TRP A 32 21.18 -2.36 1.45
N ILE A 33 21.84 -3.22 0.66
CA ILE A 33 22.71 -4.29 1.19
C ILE A 33 23.85 -3.70 2.02
N ILE A 34 24.52 -2.64 1.52
CA ILE A 34 25.61 -1.99 2.24
C ILE A 34 25.14 -1.44 3.59
N ASN A 35 24.03 -0.71 3.58
CA ASN A 35 23.52 -0.05 4.78
C ASN A 35 22.87 -1.05 5.74
N PHE A 36 22.16 -2.06 5.24
CA PHE A 36 21.56 -3.12 6.03
C PHE A 36 22.63 -3.90 6.76
N THR A 37 23.71 -4.31 6.08
CA THR A 37 24.82 -5.04 6.72
C THR A 37 25.51 -4.18 7.79
N ARG A 38 25.61 -2.87 7.57
CA ARG A 38 26.18 -1.93 8.54
C ARG A 38 25.24 -1.59 9.71
N ALA A 39 23.93 -1.67 9.51
CA ALA A 39 22.95 -1.27 10.52
C ALA A 39 22.93 -2.19 11.75
N PHE A 40 23.33 -3.45 11.59
CA PHE A 40 23.32 -4.44 12.68
C PHE A 40 24.69 -4.70 13.31
N ILE A 41 25.73 -4.02 12.83
CA ILE A 41 27.12 -4.26 13.24
C ILE A 41 27.70 -2.95 13.73
N LYS A 42 28.26 -2.96 14.94
CA LYS A 42 28.93 -1.77 15.46
C LYS A 42 30.10 -1.37 14.55
N PRO A 43 30.35 -0.07 14.32
CA PRO A 43 31.37 0.41 13.39
C PRO A 43 32.76 -0.23 13.57
N GLU A 44 33.16 -0.44 14.83
CA GLU A 44 34.43 -1.04 15.22
C GLU A 44 34.60 -2.51 14.77
N HIS A 45 33.50 -3.23 14.54
CA HIS A 45 33.51 -4.66 14.15
C HIS A 45 33.22 -4.91 12.66
N ILE A 46 32.99 -3.85 11.86
CA ILE A 46 32.66 -3.98 10.42
C ILE A 46 33.75 -4.75 9.66
N LYS A 47 35.03 -4.57 10.01
CA LYS A 47 36.16 -5.22 9.32
C LYS A 47 36.29 -6.71 9.64
N GLU A 48 35.70 -7.16 10.74
CA GLU A 48 35.75 -8.56 11.21
C GLU A 48 34.57 -9.38 10.67
N THR A 49 33.64 -8.72 9.98
CA THR A 49 32.42 -9.37 9.50
C THR A 49 32.75 -10.22 8.27
N ILE A 50 32.50 -11.53 8.36
CA ILE A 50 32.57 -12.43 7.21
C ILE A 50 31.42 -12.08 6.26
N ALA A 51 31.75 -11.72 5.02
CA ALA A 51 30.74 -11.50 4.00
C ALA A 51 29.92 -12.79 3.78
N PRO A 52 28.58 -12.69 3.70
CA PRO A 52 27.74 -13.88 3.54
C PRO A 52 27.98 -14.56 2.18
N PRO A 53 27.84 -15.89 2.07
CA PRO A 53 27.98 -16.59 0.80
C PRO A 53 26.98 -16.10 -0.26
N LEU A 54 27.40 -16.05 -1.54
CA LEU A 54 26.55 -15.60 -2.65
C LEU A 54 25.22 -16.36 -2.75
N ARG A 55 25.24 -17.68 -2.51
CA ARG A 55 24.04 -18.53 -2.49
C ARG A 55 23.02 -18.04 -1.47
N LEU A 56 23.47 -17.63 -0.28
CA LEU A 56 22.60 -17.12 0.77
C LEU A 56 21.95 -15.81 0.35
N MET A 57 22.69 -14.92 -0.31
CA MET A 57 22.13 -13.66 -0.82
C MET A 57 21.08 -13.87 -1.91
N LYS A 58 21.26 -14.87 -2.77
CA LYS A 58 20.23 -15.25 -3.74
C LYS A 58 18.94 -15.72 -3.06
N ILE A 59 19.05 -16.57 -2.04
CA ILE A 59 17.89 -17.04 -1.25
C ILE A 59 17.19 -15.86 -0.56
N ARG A 60 17.94 -14.95 0.07
CA ARG A 60 17.36 -13.75 0.69
C ARG A 60 16.65 -12.86 -0.32
N GLY A 61 17.21 -12.69 -1.51
CA GLY A 61 16.55 -11.99 -2.61
C GLY A 61 15.20 -12.62 -2.96
N GLN A 62 15.15 -13.96 -3.05
CA GLN A 62 13.91 -14.68 -3.33
C GLN A 62 12.86 -14.50 -2.23
N GLU A 63 13.24 -14.65 -0.96
CA GLU A 63 12.33 -14.49 0.18
C GLU A 63 11.70 -13.10 0.21
N ILE A 64 12.51 -12.05 0.03
CA ILE A 64 12.01 -10.67 -0.03
C ILE A 64 11.10 -10.47 -1.25
N GLY A 65 11.44 -11.03 -2.40
CA GLY A 65 10.61 -10.94 -3.59
C GLY A 65 9.25 -11.62 -3.43
N VAL A 66 9.17 -12.74 -2.70
CA VAL A 66 7.89 -13.38 -2.37
C VAL A 66 7.02 -12.45 -1.53
N ILE A 67 7.58 -11.83 -0.48
CA ILE A 67 6.86 -10.88 0.37
C ILE A 67 6.32 -9.70 -0.44
N ILE A 68 7.13 -9.13 -1.33
CA ILE A 68 6.74 -8.02 -2.20
C ILE A 68 5.59 -8.44 -3.11
N ARG A 69 5.74 -9.58 -3.80
CA ARG A 69 4.72 -10.10 -4.71
C ARG A 69 3.38 -10.31 -4.00
N GLU A 70 3.38 -11.00 -2.87
CA GLU A 70 2.18 -11.23 -2.07
C GLU A 70 1.57 -9.92 -1.54
N SER A 71 2.38 -8.91 -1.25
CA SER A 71 1.88 -7.60 -0.80
C SER A 71 1.19 -6.84 -1.93
N ILE A 72 1.73 -6.91 -3.15
CA ILE A 72 1.13 -6.29 -4.34
C ILE A 72 -0.23 -6.94 -4.63
N GLU A 73 -0.28 -8.27 -4.68
CA GLU A 73 -1.53 -9.02 -4.91
C GLU A 73 -2.62 -8.66 -3.89
N LYS A 74 -2.25 -8.49 -2.61
CA LYS A 74 -3.18 -8.07 -1.55
C LYS A 74 -3.69 -6.63 -1.74
N ILE A 75 -2.83 -5.72 -2.20
CA ILE A 75 -3.22 -4.34 -2.47
C ILE A 75 -4.19 -4.28 -3.64
N GLU A 76 -3.89 -4.98 -4.74
CA GLU A 76 -4.74 -5.05 -5.94
C GLU A 76 -6.13 -5.62 -5.60
N LEU A 77 -6.19 -6.73 -4.88
CA LEU A 77 -7.45 -7.36 -4.46
C LEU A 77 -8.33 -6.43 -3.60
N ASN A 78 -7.71 -5.62 -2.74
CA ASN A 78 -8.43 -4.68 -1.89
C ASN A 78 -8.96 -3.47 -2.69
N GLN A 79 -8.24 -3.02 -3.72
CA GLN A 79 -8.69 -1.95 -4.60
C GLN A 79 -9.89 -2.37 -5.45
N GLU A 80 -9.94 -3.61 -5.96
CA GLU A 80 -11.10 -4.12 -6.70
C GLU A 80 -12.37 -4.20 -5.83
N LYS A 81 -12.23 -4.61 -4.56
CA LYS A 81 -13.37 -4.65 -3.61
C LYS A 81 -13.94 -3.26 -3.30
N THR A 82 -13.10 -2.23 -3.27
CA THR A 82 -13.55 -0.84 -3.04
C THR A 82 -14.10 -0.16 -4.30
N SER A 83 -13.85 -0.72 -5.48
CA SER A 83 -14.22 -0.15 -6.78
C SER A 83 -15.55 -0.68 -7.36
N SER A 84 -16.19 -1.65 -6.70
CA SER A 84 -17.51 -2.15 -7.14
C SER A 84 -18.59 -1.07 -6.94
N PRO A 85 -19.36 -0.70 -7.98
CA PRO A 85 -20.29 0.42 -7.89
C PRO A 85 -21.51 0.07 -7.05
N SER A 86 -21.84 0.96 -6.10
CA SER A 86 -23.14 1.01 -5.43
C SER A 86 -24.26 0.92 -6.48
N LYS A 87 -25.21 0.02 -6.28
CA LYS A 87 -26.43 -0.13 -7.10
C LYS A 87 -27.08 1.25 -7.35
N PRO A 88 -27.66 1.49 -8.55
CA PRO A 88 -28.32 2.75 -8.83
C PRO A 88 -29.47 2.95 -7.83
N ILE A 89 -29.43 4.09 -7.14
CA ILE A 89 -30.54 4.59 -6.34
C ILE A 89 -31.65 4.91 -7.34
N ILE A 90 -32.71 4.09 -7.34
CA ILE A 90 -33.90 4.32 -8.15
C ILE A 90 -34.52 5.64 -7.71
N ASP A 91 -34.58 6.60 -8.65
CA ASP A 91 -35.31 7.86 -8.55
C ASP A 91 -36.75 7.58 -8.11
N ARG A 92 -37.06 7.87 -6.84
CA ARG A 92 -38.43 7.88 -6.36
C ARG A 92 -38.96 9.29 -6.55
N GLN A 93 -39.60 9.52 -7.70
CA GLN A 93 -40.40 10.73 -7.96
C GLN A 93 -41.34 10.98 -6.77
N GLN A 94 -41.15 12.10 -6.10
CA GLN A 94 -42.03 12.59 -5.05
C GLN A 94 -43.17 13.36 -5.75
N PRO A 95 -44.45 12.96 -5.61
CA PRO A 95 -45.55 13.71 -6.21
C PRO A 95 -45.82 15.00 -5.43
N ASP A 96 -46.09 16.06 -6.18
CA ASP A 96 -46.48 17.40 -5.72
C ASP A 96 -47.50 17.38 -4.57
N GLN A 97 -47.22 18.14 -3.51
CA GLN A 97 -48.20 18.56 -2.52
C GLN A 97 -48.22 20.10 -2.49
N PRO A 98 -49.37 20.75 -2.74
CA PRO A 98 -49.46 22.21 -2.83
C PRO A 98 -49.41 22.88 -1.45
N GLN A 99 -48.68 23.99 -1.35
CA GLN A 99 -48.70 24.88 -0.19
C GLN A 99 -50.04 25.64 -0.10
N PRO A 100 -50.67 25.78 1.09
CA PRO A 100 -51.69 26.80 1.29
C PRO A 100 -51.10 28.07 1.89
N SER A 101 -51.48 29.17 1.25
CA SER A 101 -51.15 30.57 1.51
C SER A 101 -51.47 31.03 2.94
N GLN A 102 -50.65 31.98 3.44
CA GLN A 102 -50.98 32.80 4.59
C GLN A 102 -52.21 33.66 4.30
N GLU A 103 -53.17 33.78 5.23
CA GLU A 103 -53.72 35.08 5.66
C GLU A 103 -54.75 35.03 6.80
N ILE A 104 -54.71 36.11 7.61
CA ILE A 104 -55.78 36.75 8.42
C ILE A 104 -55.97 36.34 9.90
N VAL A 105 -55.23 37.09 10.74
CA VAL A 105 -55.66 37.90 11.91
C VAL A 105 -57.11 37.70 12.42
N ARG A 106 -57.27 37.43 13.74
CA ARG A 106 -58.14 38.22 14.65
C ARG A 106 -57.95 37.86 16.13
N SER A 107 -57.64 38.90 16.88
CA SER A 107 -57.58 39.00 18.34
C SER A 107 -58.92 38.69 19.00
N ILE A 108 -58.94 37.90 20.08
CA ILE A 108 -59.94 38.03 21.16
C ILE A 108 -59.33 37.56 22.49
N THR A 109 -59.28 38.46 23.46
CA THR A 109 -58.91 38.26 24.88
C THR A 109 -59.95 37.38 25.61
N PRO A 110 -59.57 36.61 26.65
CA PRO A 110 -60.53 36.14 27.65
C PRO A 110 -60.59 37.10 28.85
N ILE A 111 -61.82 37.44 29.24
CA ILE A 111 -62.22 38.16 30.45
C ILE A 111 -62.32 37.19 31.64
N ASP A 112 -61.93 37.69 32.82
CA ASP A 112 -62.11 37.25 34.22
C ASP A 112 -62.66 35.85 34.57
N GLN A 113 -61.97 35.19 35.51
CA GLN A 113 -62.50 34.84 36.85
C GLN A 113 -61.41 34.93 37.92
#